data_AF-A0AA39RXE9-F1
#
_entry.id   AF-A0AA39RXE9-F1
#
_cell.length_a   1.000
_cell.length_b   1.000
_cell.length_c   1.000
_cell.angle_alpha   90.00
_cell.angle_beta   90.00
_cell.angle_gamma   90.00
#
_symmetry.space_group_name_H-M   'P 1'
#
loop_
_entity.id
_entity.type
_entity.pdbx_description
1 polymer ?
#
loop_
_entity_poly.entity_id
_entity_poly.type
_entity_poly.pdbx_seq_one_letter_code
_entity_poly.pdbx_strand_id
1 'polypeptide(L)'
;MCPTNIGGLEDPRLKPPARDLSRLGCERVLIFVAEKDHLNVVGKNYYEELKRSGWQGSVEIVENFGEDHCFHLHNPNYSKAVELTNTFVTFIKEH
;
A
#
# COMPACT_ATOMS: atom_id res chain seq x y z
N MET A 1 -1.81 4.09 -15.66
CA MET A 1 -2.03 5.39 -15.00
C MET A 1 -3.23 6.10 -15.63
N CYS A 2 -4.03 6.83 -14.83
CA CYS A 2 -5.22 7.51 -15.36
C CYS A 2 -4.83 8.60 -16.38
N PRO A 3 -5.53 8.73 -17.53
CA PRO A 3 -5.22 9.77 -18.52
C PRO A 3 -5.35 11.20 -17.97
N THR A 4 -6.18 11.40 -16.96
CA THR A 4 -6.38 12.70 -16.29
C THR A 4 -5.46 12.88 -15.08
N ASN A 5 -4.34 12.16 -15.02
CA ASN A 5 -3.37 12.34 -13.94
C ASN A 5 -2.76 13.75 -14.01
N ILE A 6 -2.87 14.50 -12.90
CA ILE A 6 -2.30 15.82 -12.73
C ILE A 6 -1.16 15.70 -11.72
N GLY A 7 0.05 16.09 -12.09
CA GLY A 7 1.21 16.05 -11.18
C GLY A 7 1.91 14.69 -11.05
N GLY A 8 1.50 13.68 -11.83
CA GLY A 8 2.20 12.39 -11.91
C GLY A 8 2.03 11.58 -10.63
N LEU A 9 3.12 11.35 -9.89
CA LEU A 9 3.08 10.64 -8.61
C LEU A 9 2.52 11.51 -7.47
N GLU A 10 2.43 12.82 -7.68
CA GLU A 10 1.82 13.77 -6.73
C GLU A 10 0.32 13.96 -6.96
N ASP A 11 -0.28 13.19 -7.87
CA ASP A 11 -1.72 13.24 -8.10
C ASP A 11 -2.48 12.93 -6.80
N PRO A 12 -3.51 13.71 -6.43
CA PRO A 12 -4.25 13.49 -5.18
C PRO A 12 -4.88 12.11 -5.03
N ARG A 13 -5.07 11.35 -6.12
CA ARG A 13 -5.54 9.95 -6.06
C ARG A 13 -4.46 8.97 -5.61
N LEU A 14 -3.20 9.34 -5.79
CA LEU A 14 -2.02 8.59 -5.34
C LEU A 14 -1.51 9.12 -3.99
N LYS A 15 -1.64 10.44 -3.78
CA LYS A 15 -1.22 11.15 -2.57
C LYS A 15 -2.40 11.96 -1.99
N PRO A 16 -3.35 11.30 -1.30
CA PRO A 16 -4.51 11.99 -0.76
C PRO A 16 -4.11 13.02 0.30
N PRO A 17 -4.83 14.14 0.42
CA PRO A 17 -4.52 15.13 1.43
C PRO A 17 -4.71 14.54 2.83
N ALA A 18 -3.89 14.99 3.80
CA ALA A 18 -3.93 14.50 5.18
C ALA A 18 -5.33 14.56 5.81
N ARG A 19 -6.15 15.56 5.46
CA ARG A 19 -7.54 15.67 5.92
C ARG A 19 -8.37 14.44 5.53
N ASP A 20 -8.18 13.90 4.34
CA ASP A 20 -8.93 12.74 3.86
C ASP A 20 -8.40 11.46 4.50
N LEU A 21 -7.08 11.34 4.64
CA LEU A 21 -6.44 10.23 5.37
C LEU A 21 -6.90 10.15 6.84
N SER A 22 -7.05 11.30 7.51
CA SER A 22 -7.49 11.36 8.92
C SER A 22 -8.89 10.78 9.16
N ARG A 23 -9.68 10.62 8.08
CA ARG A 23 -11.08 10.20 8.10
C ARG A 23 -11.29 8.79 7.56
N LEU A 24 -10.22 8.01 7.37
CA LEU A 24 -10.37 6.59 6.97
C LEU A 24 -11.30 5.88 7.95
N GLY A 25 -12.32 5.22 7.40
CA GLY A 25 -13.37 4.55 8.18
C GLY A 25 -13.00 3.15 8.68
N CYS A 26 -11.77 2.70 8.42
CA CYS A 26 -11.24 1.45 8.96
C CYS A 26 -10.31 1.71 10.15
N GLU A 27 -10.08 0.68 10.95
CA GLU A 27 -9.21 0.72 12.13
C GLU A 27 -7.79 0.25 11.83
N ARG A 28 -7.61 -0.52 10.73
CA ARG A 28 -6.33 -1.11 10.36
C ARG A 28 -6.11 -1.00 8.85
N VAL A 29 -4.86 -0.79 8.45
CA VAL A 29 -4.43 -0.75 7.06
C VAL A 29 -3.14 -1.56 6.92
N LEU A 30 -3.10 -2.46 5.95
CA LEU A 30 -1.90 -3.19 5.56
C LEU A 30 -1.50 -2.82 4.14
N ILE A 31 -0.25 -2.41 3.96
CA ILE A 31 0.30 -1.95 2.67
C ILE A 31 1.40 -2.90 2.23
N PHE A 32 1.33 -3.36 0.99
CA PHE A 32 2.42 -4.10 0.35
C PHE A 32 3.08 -3.21 -0.71
N VAL A 33 4.40 -3.13 -0.69
CA VAL A 33 5.20 -2.49 -1.73
C VAL A 33 6.25 -3.45 -2.29
N ALA A 34 6.69 -3.20 -3.51
CA ALA A 34 7.71 -3.98 -4.19
C ALA A 34 8.86 -3.06 -4.59
N GLU A 35 10.11 -3.47 -4.36
CA GLU A 35 11.28 -2.60 -4.48
C GLU A 35 11.41 -1.95 -5.86
N LYS A 36 11.19 -2.73 -6.92
CA LYS A 36 11.36 -2.30 -8.32
C LYS A 36 10.10 -1.66 -8.90
N ASP A 37 9.02 -1.61 -8.13
CA ASP A 37 7.79 -0.96 -8.57
C ASP A 37 7.97 0.56 -8.62
N HIS A 38 7.70 1.15 -9.78
CA HIS A 38 7.64 2.61 -9.95
C HIS A 38 6.66 3.32 -9.00
N LEU A 39 5.70 2.60 -8.40
CA LEU A 39 4.76 3.10 -7.38
C LEU A 39 5.23 2.86 -5.93
N ASN A 40 6.41 2.27 -5.71
CA ASN A 40 6.95 2.02 -4.36
C ASN A 40 6.98 3.29 -3.51
N VAL A 41 7.45 4.40 -4.08
CA VAL A 41 7.47 5.71 -3.41
C VAL A 41 6.08 6.19 -3.00
N VAL A 42 5.06 5.92 -3.83
CA VAL A 42 3.67 6.28 -3.53
C VAL A 42 3.16 5.49 -2.33
N GLY A 43 3.36 4.16 -2.33
CA GLY A 43 2.96 3.31 -1.21
C GLY A 43 3.64 3.69 0.11
N LYS A 44 4.94 3.99 0.07
CA LYS A 44 5.70 4.47 1.24
C LYS A 44 5.24 5.85 1.72
N ASN A 45 4.95 6.76 0.81
CA ASN A 45 4.40 8.08 1.17
C ASN A 45 3.04 7.94 1.84
N TYR A 46 2.15 7.10 1.31
CA TYR A 46 0.84 6.85 1.91
C TYR A 46 0.96 6.32 3.35
N TYR A 47 1.87 5.37 3.59
CA TYR A 47 2.17 4.87 4.94
C TYR A 47 2.59 6.00 5.90
N GLU A 48 3.55 6.83 5.48
CA GLU A 48 4.07 7.93 6.30
C GLU A 48 3.03 9.05 6.53
N GLU A 49 2.28 9.42 5.50
CA GLU A 49 1.24 10.44 5.59
C GLU A 49 0.07 9.98 6.43
N LEU A 50 -0.31 8.70 6.33
CA LEU A 50 -1.38 8.15 7.14
C LEU A 50 -1.03 8.23 8.64
N LYS A 51 0.21 7.90 9.01
CA LYS A 51 0.72 8.04 10.40
C LYS A 51 0.71 9.49 10.90
N ARG A 52 0.92 10.46 10.01
CA ARG A 52 0.94 11.90 10.35
C ARG A 52 -0.41 12.57 10.24
N SER A 53 -1.41 11.91 9.64
CA SER A 53 -2.71 12.49 9.33
C SER A 53 -3.60 12.73 10.56
N GLY A 54 -3.28 12.12 11.70
CA GLY A 54 -4.16 12.10 12.87
C GLY A 54 -5.23 11.02 12.81
N TRP A 55 -5.22 10.14 11.80
CA TRP A 55 -5.98 8.90 11.82
C TRP A 55 -5.59 8.05 13.04
N GLN A 56 -6.59 7.47 13.71
CA GLN A 56 -6.42 6.78 15.00
C GLN A 56 -6.23 5.26 14.87
N GLY A 57 -6.18 4.74 13.64
CA GLY A 57 -5.95 3.32 13.38
C GLY A 57 -4.49 2.91 13.36
N SER A 58 -4.23 1.62 13.11
CA SER A 58 -2.89 1.08 12.93
C SER A 58 -2.57 0.85 11.45
N VAL A 59 -1.33 1.14 11.05
CA VAL A 59 -0.86 0.85 9.70
C VAL A 59 0.42 0.02 9.73
N GLU A 60 0.45 -1.01 8.90
CA GLU A 60 1.61 -1.86 8.66
C GLU A 60 2.05 -1.76 7.20
N ILE A 61 3.35 -1.89 6.96
CA ILE A 61 3.93 -1.93 5.62
C ILE A 61 4.87 -3.13 5.48
N VAL A 62 4.71 -3.88 4.39
CA VAL A 62 5.55 -5.01 4.02
C VAL A 62 6.27 -4.69 2.71
N GLU A 63 7.60 -4.65 2.77
CA GLU A 63 8.45 -4.36 1.62
C GLU A 63 8.98 -5.67 0.99
N ASN A 64 8.72 -5.87 -0.29
CA ASN A 64 9.14 -7.04 -1.05
C ASN A 64 10.36 -6.69 -1.92
N PHE A 65 11.55 -6.97 -1.41
CA PHE A 65 12.82 -6.72 -2.11
C PHE A 65 12.95 -7.58 -3.37
N GLY A 66 13.48 -6.98 -4.44
CA GLY A 66 13.70 -7.62 -5.73
C GLY A 66 12.46 -7.84 -6.59
N GLU A 67 11.26 -7.53 -6.08
CA GLU A 67 9.99 -7.75 -6.77
C GLU A 67 9.54 -6.55 -7.59
N ASP A 68 8.79 -6.82 -8.66
CA ASP A 68 8.17 -5.85 -9.57
C ASP A 68 6.69 -5.60 -9.23
N HIS A 69 6.08 -4.65 -9.95
CA HIS A 69 4.67 -4.27 -9.79
C HIS A 69 3.73 -5.48 -9.84
N CYS A 70 2.91 -5.66 -8.79
CA CYS A 70 1.96 -6.77 -8.68
C CYS A 70 2.57 -8.17 -8.92
N PHE A 71 3.82 -8.41 -8.51
CA PHE A 71 4.51 -9.69 -8.72
C PHE A 71 3.68 -10.93 -8.29
N HIS A 72 2.89 -10.81 -7.21
CA HIS A 72 2.06 -11.89 -6.68
C HIS A 72 0.93 -12.36 -7.64
N LEU A 73 0.53 -11.53 -8.61
CA LEU A 73 -0.46 -11.90 -9.63
C LEU A 73 0.14 -12.69 -10.80
N HIS A 74 1.44 -12.54 -11.06
CA HIS A 74 2.10 -13.15 -12.22
C HIS A 74 2.33 -14.65 -12.02
N ASN A 75 2.71 -15.06 -10.81
CA ASN A 75 2.86 -16.46 -10.43
C ASN A 75 2.37 -16.68 -8.99
N PRO A 76 1.11 -17.10 -8.80
CA PRO A 76 0.53 -17.31 -7.46
C PRO A 76 1.23 -18.40 -6.63
N ASN A 77 2.00 -19.30 -7.27
CA ASN A 77 2.73 -20.37 -6.59
C ASN A 77 4.19 -20.01 -6.26
N TYR A 78 4.64 -18.81 -6.65
CA TYR A 78 5.95 -18.30 -6.26
C TYR A 78 6.00 -18.09 -4.74
N SER A 79 7.12 -18.43 -4.10
CA SER A 79 7.25 -18.40 -2.63
C SER A 79 6.84 -17.06 -2.02
N LYS A 80 7.33 -15.93 -2.53
CA LYS A 80 6.94 -14.61 -2.00
C LYS A 80 5.49 -14.24 -2.28
N ALA A 81 4.91 -14.73 -3.39
CA ALA A 81 3.49 -14.52 -3.68
C ALA A 81 2.61 -15.26 -2.66
N VAL A 82 3.03 -16.49 -2.29
CA VAL A 82 2.38 -17.29 -1.24
C VAL A 82 2.54 -16.61 0.12
N GLU A 83 3.74 -16.13 0.47
CA GLU A 83 3.99 -15.39 1.71
C GLU A 83 3.11 -14.14 1.80
N LEU A 84 3.08 -13.29 0.77
CA LEU A 84 2.22 -12.11 0.71
C LEU A 84 0.75 -12.48 0.90
N THR A 85 0.28 -13.52 0.21
CA THR A 85 -1.11 -13.99 0.31
C THR A 85 -1.44 -14.47 1.72
N ASN A 86 -0.53 -15.20 2.36
CA ASN A 86 -0.71 -15.65 3.75
C ASN A 86 -0.79 -14.46 4.71
N THR A 87 0.09 -13.47 4.59
CA THR A 87 0.01 -12.24 5.40
C THR A 87 -1.31 -11.51 5.20
N PHE A 88 -1.76 -11.37 3.95
CA PHE A 88 -3.05 -10.76 3.62
C PHE A 88 -4.24 -11.52 4.25
N VAL A 89 -4.25 -12.86 4.15
CA VAL A 89 -5.29 -13.70 4.74
C VAL A 89 -5.30 -13.60 6.26
N THR A 90 -4.12 -13.60 6.90
CA THR A 90 -4.00 -13.42 8.35
C THR A 90 -4.56 -12.08 8.80
N PHE A 91 -4.18 -10.98 8.13
CA PHE A 91 -4.67 -9.64 8.44
C PHE A 91 -6.20 -9.52 8.38
N ILE A 92 -6.85 -10.20 7.44
CA ILE A 92 -8.32 -10.21 7.33
C ILE A 92 -8.97 -11.03 8.46
N LYS A 93 -8.33 -12.14 8.86
CA LYS A 93 -8.88 -13.08 9.85
C LYS A 93 -8.68 -12.63 11.29
N GLU A 94 -7.60 -11.91 11.57
CA GLU A 94 -7.38 -11.31 12.87
C GLU A 94 -8.42 -10.21 13.06
N HIS A 95 -9.18 -10.23 14.15
CA HIS A 95 -10.13 -9.18 14.54
C HIS A 95 -9.54 -8.36 15.67
#